data_AF-B4LAV9-F1
#
_entry.id   AF-B4LAV9-F1
#
_cell.length_a   1.000
_cell.length_b   1.000
_cell.length_c   1.000
_cell.angle_alpha   90.00
_cell.angle_beta   90.00
_cell.angle_gamma   90.00
#
_symmetry.space_group_name_H-M   'P 1'
#
loop_
_entity.id
_entity.type
_entity.pdbx_description
1 polymer ?
#
loop_
_entity_poly.entity_id
_entity_poly.type
_entity_poly.pdbx_seq_one_letter_code
_entity_poly.pdbx_strand_id
1 'polypeptide(L)'
;MQRRFNFSLAGPDHMTIFVNVKNDAKLLDWSFNETLIKDNEPPPYFVYFSYGLDKSALEFSIDVEKTTSSFDTPTLEIGIGGHWVHYDMQRSKGLGAYIDSFPSYAYLQAWVGTYESWYF
;
A
#
# COMPACT_ATOMS: atom_id res chain seq x y z
N MET A 1 22.59 12.75 -2.21
CA MET A 1 22.80 11.44 -2.87
C MET A 1 21.46 10.84 -3.23
N GLN A 2 21.39 10.02 -4.29
CA GLN A 2 20.14 9.42 -4.77
C GLN A 2 20.20 7.90 -4.67
N ARG A 3 19.05 7.25 -4.42
CA ARG A 3 18.91 5.80 -4.40
C ARG A 3 17.54 5.38 -4.95
N ARG A 4 17.56 4.37 -5.82
CA ARG A 4 16.36 3.68 -6.31
C ARG A 4 16.13 2.41 -5.50
N PHE A 5 14.92 2.25 -5.00
CA PHE A 5 14.41 1.00 -4.43
C PHE A 5 13.48 0.35 -5.45
N ASN A 6 13.61 -0.96 -5.66
CA ASN A 6 12.72 -1.73 -6.53
C ASN A 6 11.97 -2.74 -5.66
N PHE A 7 10.65 -2.80 -5.82
CA PHE A 7 9.75 -3.63 -5.03
C PHE A 7 8.91 -4.52 -5.92
N SER A 8 8.68 -5.74 -5.44
CA SER A 8 7.71 -6.69 -5.98
C SER A 8 6.66 -6.94 -4.89
N LEU A 9 5.42 -6.50 -5.13
CA LEU A 9 4.33 -6.61 -4.17
C LEU A 9 3.30 -7.64 -4.67
N ALA A 10 3.22 -8.77 -3.95
CA ALA A 10 2.18 -9.76 -4.12
C ALA A 10 1.23 -9.74 -2.92
N GLY A 11 -0.07 -9.86 -3.17
CA GLY A 11 -1.07 -9.81 -2.11
C GLY A 11 -2.50 -9.96 -2.63
N PRO A 12 -3.49 -9.54 -1.84
CA PRO A 12 -4.89 -9.62 -2.25
C PRO A 12 -5.23 -8.72 -3.44
N ASP A 13 -6.42 -8.91 -3.98
CA ASP A 13 -6.98 -8.21 -5.13
C ASP A 13 -7.10 -6.71 -4.95
N HIS A 14 -7.10 -6.22 -3.71
CA HIS A 14 -7.12 -4.80 -3.37
C HIS A 14 -6.05 -4.50 -2.32
N MET A 15 -5.15 -3.57 -2.61
CA MET A 15 -4.03 -3.17 -1.75
C MET A 15 -3.89 -1.65 -1.70
N THR A 16 -3.57 -1.15 -0.51
CA THR A 16 -3.16 0.24 -0.29
C THR A 16 -1.67 0.27 -0.01
N ILE A 17 -0.95 1.21 -0.62
CA ILE A 17 0.48 1.42 -0.45
C ILE A 17 0.67 2.82 0.11
N PHE A 18 1.17 2.91 1.33
CA PHE A 18 1.54 4.15 2.00
C PHE A 18 3.05 4.30 1.91
N VAL A 19 3.51 5.37 1.26
CA VAL A 19 4.93 5.66 1.11
C VAL A 19 5.28 6.88 1.95
N ASN A 20 6.11 6.71 2.96
CA ASN A 20 6.60 7.80 3.79
C ASN A 20 8.12 7.94 3.62
N VAL A 21 8.60 9.18 3.52
CA VAL A 21 10.05 9.46 3.52
C VAL A 21 10.50 9.79 4.94
N LYS A 22 11.68 9.29 5.31
CA LYS A 22 12.30 9.45 6.64
C LYS A 22 13.66 10.10 6.49
N ASN A 23 14.33 10.47 7.58
CA ASN A 23 15.77 10.55 7.44
C ASN A 23 16.26 11.73 6.60
N ASP A 24 15.67 12.93 6.65
CA ASP A 24 15.96 14.03 5.71
C ASP A 24 15.73 13.72 4.21
N ALA A 25 15.20 12.54 3.89
CA ALA A 25 14.98 12.11 2.53
C ALA A 25 13.77 12.79 1.90
N LYS A 26 13.81 12.91 0.57
CA LYS A 26 12.71 13.38 -0.26
C LYS A 26 12.42 12.37 -1.35
N LEU A 27 11.16 12.29 -1.75
CA LEU A 27 10.74 11.55 -2.93
C LEU A 27 11.19 12.34 -4.16
N LEU A 28 11.99 11.71 -5.01
CA LEU A 28 12.49 12.31 -6.25
C LEU A 28 11.64 11.90 -7.45
N ASP A 29 11.36 10.59 -7.56
CA ASP A 29 10.58 10.00 -8.63
C ASP A 29 10.04 8.63 -8.19
N TRP A 30 9.06 8.08 -8.90
CA TRP A 30 8.53 6.75 -8.67
C TRP A 30 7.79 6.19 -9.89
N SER A 31 7.46 4.90 -9.89
CA SER A 31 6.70 4.29 -11.00
C SER A 31 5.20 4.64 -11.01
N PHE A 32 4.72 5.41 -10.03
CA PHE A 32 3.32 5.81 -9.92
C PHE A 32 3.06 7.18 -10.56
N ASN A 33 1.83 7.66 -10.42
CA ASN A 33 1.44 8.96 -10.93
C ASN A 33 2.26 10.09 -10.27
N GLU A 34 2.82 10.97 -11.10
CA GLU A 34 3.71 12.07 -10.70
C GLU A 34 3.01 13.29 -10.07
N THR A 35 1.67 13.34 -10.06
CA THR A 35 0.90 14.49 -9.55
C THR A 35 1.28 14.86 -8.13
N LEU A 36 1.42 13.88 -7.22
CA LEU A 36 1.78 14.16 -5.83
C LEU A 36 3.18 14.78 -5.68
N ILE A 37 4.10 14.44 -6.59
CA ILE A 37 5.45 15.02 -6.63
C ILE A 37 5.37 16.45 -7.21
N LYS A 38 4.65 16.63 -8.31
CA LYS A 38 4.49 17.92 -9.00
C LYS A 38 3.79 18.97 -8.15
N ASP A 39 2.77 18.55 -7.41
CA ASP A 39 2.00 19.41 -6.53
C ASP A 39 2.69 19.62 -5.17
N ASN A 40 3.87 19.00 -4.98
CA ASN A 40 4.68 19.07 -3.76
C ASN A 40 3.85 18.69 -2.52
N GLU A 41 3.04 17.64 -2.65
CA GLU A 41 2.23 17.10 -1.57
C GLU A 41 3.14 16.50 -0.49
N PRO A 42 2.83 16.71 0.80
CA PRO A 42 3.62 16.15 1.88
C PRO A 42 3.37 14.64 2.01
N PRO A 43 4.38 13.85 2.42
CA PRO A 43 4.19 12.44 2.78
C PRO A 43 3.30 12.29 4.04
N PRO A 44 2.68 11.12 4.28
CA PRO A 44 2.78 9.89 3.48
C PRO A 44 1.96 9.96 2.19
N TYR A 45 2.54 9.47 1.10
CA TYR A 45 1.87 9.34 -0.19
C TYR A 45 1.00 8.07 -0.21
N PHE A 46 -0.16 8.17 -0.85
CA PHE A 46 -1.12 7.09 -0.92
C PHE A 46 -1.29 6.59 -2.35
N VAL A 47 -1.17 5.28 -2.54
CA VAL A 47 -1.49 4.60 -3.78
C VAL A 47 -2.50 3.50 -3.50
N TYR A 48 -3.57 3.46 -4.29
CA TYR A 48 -4.50 2.35 -4.30
C TYR A 48 -4.22 1.48 -5.52
N PHE A 49 -4.01 0.19 -5.30
CA PHE A 49 -3.80 -0.79 -6.35
C PHE A 49 -4.84 -1.90 -6.22
N SER A 50 -5.39 -2.31 -7.36
CA SER A 50 -6.27 -3.47 -7.42
C SER A 50 -6.09 -4.21 -8.73
N TYR A 51 -6.30 -5.51 -8.71
CA TYR A 51 -6.26 -6.35 -9.89
C TYR A 51 -7.51 -7.22 -10.01
N GLY A 52 -7.80 -7.67 -11.24
CA GLY A 52 -8.90 -8.58 -11.52
C GLY A 52 -8.40 -9.99 -11.84
N LEU A 53 -8.29 -10.31 -13.13
CA LEU A 53 -7.87 -11.64 -13.59
C LEU A 53 -6.36 -11.88 -13.46
N ASP A 54 -5.56 -10.83 -13.63
CA ASP A 54 -4.11 -10.93 -13.54
C ASP A 54 -3.65 -10.71 -12.11
N LYS A 55 -3.08 -11.75 -11.50
CA LYS A 55 -2.57 -11.75 -10.12
C LYS A 55 -1.05 -11.65 -10.06
N SER A 56 -0.39 -11.23 -11.15
CA SER A 56 1.05 -10.97 -11.13
C SER A 56 1.39 -9.95 -10.05
N ALA A 57 2.57 -10.07 -9.44
CA ALA A 57 3.05 -9.09 -8.48
C ALA A 57 3.12 -7.70 -9.12
N LEU A 58 2.77 -6.67 -8.36
CA LEU A 58 2.97 -5.28 -8.76
C LEU A 58 4.45 -4.95 -8.60
N GLU A 59 5.12 -4.70 -9.73
CA GLU A 59 6.50 -4.21 -9.76
C GLU A 59 6.51 -2.69 -9.80
N PHE A 60 7.22 -2.05 -8.86
CA PHE A 60 7.36 -0.59 -8.83
C PHE A 60 8.70 -0.16 -8.22
N SER A 61 9.12 1.05 -8.55
CA SER A 61 10.32 1.67 -8.01
C SER A 61 10.03 2.99 -7.31
N ILE A 62 10.84 3.31 -6.31
CA ILE A 62 10.82 4.58 -5.59
C ILE A 62 12.24 5.14 -5.56
N ASP A 63 12.40 6.35 -6.07
CA ASP A 63 13.66 7.08 -6.06
C ASP A 63 13.61 8.13 -4.95
N VAL A 64 14.59 8.08 -4.06
CA VAL A 64 14.74 9.07 -2.99
C VAL A 64 16.07 9.79 -3.10
N GLU A 65 16.06 11.04 -2.64
CA GLU A 65 17.26 11.82 -2.43
C GLU A 65 17.45 12.15 -0.94
N LYS A 66 18.70 12.12 -0.47
CA LYS A 66 19.11 12.66 0.83
C LYS A 66 20.13 13.77 0.65
N THR A 67 20.15 14.70 1.60
CA THR A 67 21.20 15.72 1.69
C THR A 67 22.46 15.19 2.37
N THR A 68 22.29 14.21 3.27
CA THR A 68 23.38 13.54 4.00
C THR A 68 24.16 12.55 3.13
N SER A 69 25.42 12.28 3.49
CA SER A 69 26.37 11.50 2.69
C SER A 69 26.24 9.98 2.82
N SER A 70 25.23 9.47 3.55
CA SER A 70 24.99 8.03 3.66
C SER A 70 23.51 7.66 3.81
N PHE A 71 23.20 6.40 3.46
CA PHE A 71 21.88 5.77 3.60
C PHE A 71 21.92 4.69 4.71
N ASP A 72 22.70 4.94 5.77
CA ASP A 72 22.85 3.98 6.88
C ASP A 72 21.61 3.95 7.78
N THR A 73 20.78 4.98 7.68
CA THR A 73 19.47 5.06 8.31
C THR A 73 18.37 4.90 7.26
N PRO A 74 17.24 4.25 7.60
CA PRO A 74 16.12 4.11 6.68
C PRO A 74 15.67 5.46 6.12
N THR A 75 15.38 5.48 4.83
CA THR A 75 14.89 6.65 4.09
C THR A 75 13.44 6.50 3.67
N LEU A 76 12.92 5.27 3.69
CA LEU A 76 11.55 4.95 3.35
C LEU A 76 10.90 4.15 4.47
N GLU A 77 9.62 4.42 4.69
CA GLU A 77 8.69 3.52 5.35
C GLU A 77 7.58 3.20 4.35
N ILE A 78 7.36 1.93 4.09
CA ILE A 78 6.26 1.47 3.23
C ILE A 78 5.28 0.69 4.08
N GLY A 79 4.04 1.17 4.13
CA GLY A 79 2.91 0.47 4.73
C GLY A 79 2.01 -0.14 3.66
N ILE A 80 1.62 -1.40 3.84
CA ILE A 80 0.72 -2.12 2.94
C ILE A 80 -0.54 -2.50 3.71
N GLY A 81 -1.70 -2.02 3.23
CA GLY A 81 -3.00 -2.50 3.68
C GLY A 81 -3.61 -3.46 2.66
N GLY A 82 -4.00 -4.67 3.07
CA GLY A 82 -4.65 -5.65 2.20
C GLY A 82 -6.15 -5.74 2.43
N HIS A 83 -6.94 -5.85 1.35
CA HIS A 83 -8.39 -6.11 1.39
C HIS A 83 -8.71 -7.34 0.57
N TRP A 84 -9.30 -8.34 1.20
CA TRP A 84 -9.75 -9.56 0.53
C TRP A 84 -11.22 -9.40 0.17
N VAL A 85 -11.48 -8.90 -1.05
CA VAL A 85 -12.84 -8.59 -1.51
C VAL A 85 -13.60 -9.84 -1.91
N HIS A 86 -12.94 -10.77 -2.59
CA HIS A 86 -13.56 -11.98 -3.13
C HIS A 86 -13.19 -13.27 -2.37
N TYR A 87 -12.65 -13.15 -1.15
CA TYR A 87 -12.19 -14.31 -0.40
C TYR A 87 -13.26 -14.88 0.52
N ASP A 88 -13.40 -16.21 0.53
CA ASP A 88 -14.20 -16.92 1.51
C ASP A 88 -13.50 -16.89 2.88
N MET A 89 -13.83 -15.88 3.68
CA MET A 89 -13.34 -15.81 5.07
C MET A 89 -14.04 -16.85 5.93
N GLN A 90 -13.28 -17.58 6.76
CA GLN A 90 -13.87 -18.36 7.84
C GLN A 90 -14.58 -17.43 8.82
N ARG A 91 -15.91 -17.58 8.94
CA ARG A 91 -16.74 -16.75 9.80
C ARG A 91 -16.93 -17.43 11.15
N SER A 92 -16.79 -16.67 12.24
CA SER A 92 -17.33 -17.12 13.52
C SER A 92 -18.85 -17.20 13.44
N LYS A 93 -19.48 -18.05 14.26
CA LYS A 93 -20.96 -18.17 14.29
C LYS A 93 -21.65 -16.82 14.50
N GLY A 94 -21.09 -15.97 15.37
CA GLY A 94 -21.65 -14.65 15.66
C GLY A 94 -21.53 -13.68 14.50
N LEU A 95 -20.38 -13.65 13.80
CA LEU A 95 -20.17 -12.80 12.64
C LEU A 95 -21.08 -13.22 11.47
N GLY A 96 -21.24 -14.53 11.26
CA GLY A 96 -22.16 -15.07 10.25
C GLY A 96 -23.59 -14.60 10.49
N ALA A 97 -24.13 -14.80 11.71
CA ALA A 97 -25.48 -14.39 12.04
C ALA A 97 -25.72 -12.87 11.89
N TYR A 98 -24.70 -12.05 12.20
CA TYR A 98 -24.77 -10.59 12.00
C TYR A 98 -24.81 -10.23 10.50
N ILE A 99 -23.94 -10.83 9.69
CA ILE A 99 -23.92 -10.65 8.22
C ILE A 99 -25.27 -11.06 7.62
N ASP A 100 -25.82 -12.20 8.04
CA ASP A 100 -27.10 -12.72 7.53
C ASP A 100 -28.31 -11.87 7.94
N SER A 101 -28.15 -10.98 8.94
CA SER A 101 -29.20 -10.04 9.34
C SER A 101 -29.35 -8.83 8.39
N PHE A 102 -28.39 -8.61 7.49
CA PHE A 102 -28.48 -7.52 6.52
C PHE A 102 -29.48 -7.86 5.39
N PRO A 103 -30.14 -6.84 4.81
CA PRO A 103 -31.02 -7.05 3.67
C PRO A 103 -30.32 -7.69 2.47
N SER A 104 -31.04 -8.46 1.66
CA SER A 104 -30.48 -9.17 0.49
C SER A 104 -29.90 -8.25 -0.60
N TYR A 105 -30.25 -6.96 -0.59
CA TYR A 105 -29.70 -5.96 -1.49
C TYR A 105 -28.41 -5.29 -0.96
N ALA A 106 -27.99 -5.59 0.27
CA ALA A 106 -26.78 -5.05 0.85
C ALA A 106 -25.57 -5.91 0.48
N TYR A 107 -24.54 -5.28 -0.06
CA TYR A 107 -23.22 -5.90 -0.21
C TYR A 107 -22.36 -5.53 0.98
N LEU A 108 -21.82 -6.53 1.67
CA LEU A 108 -20.92 -6.34 2.80
C LEU A 108 -19.49 -6.56 2.34
N GLN A 109 -18.69 -5.50 2.44
CA GLN A 109 -17.28 -5.54 2.10
C GLN A 109 -16.42 -5.39 3.36
N ALA A 110 -15.52 -6.33 3.59
CA ALA A 110 -14.46 -6.17 4.57
C ALA A 110 -13.44 -5.13 4.07
N TRP A 111 -13.11 -4.14 4.91
CA TRP A 111 -12.03 -3.18 4.62
C TRP A 111 -10.67 -3.74 5.09
N VAL A 112 -9.69 -2.91 5.50
CA VAL A 112 -8.30 -3.33 5.82
C VAL A 112 -8.32 -4.61 6.66
N GLY A 113 -7.99 -5.74 6.04
CA GLY A 113 -7.93 -7.05 6.70
C GLY A 113 -6.59 -7.26 7.40
N THR A 114 -5.53 -6.66 6.85
CA THR A 114 -4.18 -6.62 7.43
C THR A 114 -3.50 -5.30 7.11
N TYR A 115 -2.61 -4.86 7.99
CA TYR A 115 -1.68 -3.76 7.74
C TYR A 115 -0.30 -4.14 8.26
N GLU A 116 0.70 -4.02 7.41
CA GLU A 116 2.10 -4.26 7.75
C GLU A 116 2.96 -3.13 7.21
N SER A 117 4.05 -2.78 7.91
CA SER A 117 4.98 -1.76 7.44
C SER A 117 6.44 -2.15 7.64
N TRP A 118 7.29 -1.66 6.74
CA TRP A 118 8.73 -1.91 6.72
C TRP A 118 9.52 -0.63 6.50
N TYR A 119 10.72 -0.60 7.07
CA TYR A 119 11.69 0.49 6.92
C TYR A 119 12.80 0.05 5.95
N PHE A 120 13.14 0.91 4.99
CA PHE A 120 14.17 0.67 3.96
C PHE A 120 15.18 1.81 3.87
#